data_AF-A0A933ANS3-F1
#
_entry.id   AF-A0A933ANS3-F1
#
_cell.length_a   1.000
_cell.length_b   1.000
_cell.length_c   1.000
_cell.angle_alpha   90.00
_cell.angle_beta   90.00
_cell.angle_gamma   90.00
#
_symmetry.space_group_name_H-M   'P 1'
#
loop_
_entity.id
_entity.type
_entity.pdbx_description
1 polymer ?
#
loop_
_entity_poly.entity_id
_entity_poly.type
_entity_poly.pdbx_seq_one_letter_code
_entity_poly.pdbx_strand_id
1 'polypeptide(L)'
;MFKEMVAVFLVIGATGLLARDLFAGDFLDTGYPDWTYHAYRIRSLREYGFLSWTNDWGGGFPLWQSYQFVPHVVTLALQGVMGWSTTKAMVFVSGVLFVAFRLAVYGGLRVSGFSILSALIGSMLTLSMADYYSALRDFSLHWGVTLFPIIFFLIVGTRRARRRLFFAALVVGLSAYVHPFLFVVGSMALVCHRATWGEPSP
;
A
#
# COMPACT_ATOMS: atom_id res chain seq x y z
N MET A 1 13.46 -5.33 23.04
CA MET A 1 13.65 -4.14 22.20
C MET A 1 14.77 -4.32 21.19
N PHE A 2 16.03 -4.54 21.60
CA PHE A 2 17.17 -4.73 20.68
C PHE A 2 16.94 -5.82 19.61
N LYS A 3 16.48 -7.02 20.01
CA LYS A 3 16.19 -8.12 19.07
C LYS A 3 15.14 -7.76 18.00
N GLU A 4 14.15 -6.94 18.34
CA GLU A 4 13.12 -6.49 17.39
C GLU A 4 13.71 -5.49 16.39
N MET A 5 14.55 -4.57 16.85
CA MET A 5 15.24 -3.62 15.97
C MET A 5 16.11 -4.37 14.96
N VAL A 6 16.89 -5.36 15.43
CA VAL A 6 17.71 -6.20 14.55
C VAL A 6 16.84 -6.92 13.52
N ALA A 7 15.72 -7.52 13.91
CA ALA A 7 14.82 -8.19 12.98
C ALA A 7 14.24 -7.23 11.93
N VAL A 8 13.81 -6.03 12.33
CA VAL A 8 13.33 -4.99 11.41
C VAL A 8 14.44 -4.55 10.44
N PHE A 9 15.66 -4.32 10.94
CA PHE A 9 16.81 -4.01 10.10
C PHE A 9 17.12 -5.13 9.10
N LEU A 10 16.99 -6.40 9.50
CA LEU A 10 17.16 -7.54 8.59
C LEU A 10 16.07 -7.58 7.51
N VAL A 11 14.81 -7.33 7.87
CA VAL A 11 13.71 -7.22 6.89
C VAL A 11 14.02 -6.12 5.88
N ILE A 12 14.37 -4.92 6.36
CA ILE A 12 14.68 -3.76 5.50
C ILE A 12 15.91 -4.05 4.63
N GLY A 13 16.99 -4.56 5.22
CA GLY A 13 18.25 -4.82 4.53
C GLY A 13 18.11 -5.90 3.46
N ALA A 14 17.49 -7.03 3.78
CA ALA A 14 17.29 -8.13 2.83
C ALA A 14 16.35 -7.72 1.70
N THR A 15 15.22 -7.08 2.01
CA THR A 15 14.25 -6.64 0.99
C THR A 15 14.81 -5.49 0.15
N GLY A 16 15.51 -4.54 0.76
CA GLY A 16 16.17 -3.44 0.07
C GLY A 16 17.27 -3.91 -0.87
N LEU A 17 18.05 -4.91 -0.47
CA LEU A 17 19.06 -5.52 -1.34
C LEU A 17 18.42 -6.20 -2.56
N LEU A 18 17.32 -6.91 -2.37
CA LEU A 18 16.59 -7.57 -3.47
C LEU A 18 15.84 -6.57 -4.36
N ALA A 19 15.42 -5.43 -3.80
CA ALA A 19 14.77 -4.34 -4.53
C ALA A 19 15.78 -3.31 -5.07
N ARG A 20 17.09 -3.54 -4.96
CA ARG A 20 18.12 -2.56 -5.34
C ARG A 20 17.98 -2.10 -6.79
N ASP A 21 17.63 -3.02 -7.69
CA ASP A 21 17.52 -2.74 -9.12
C ASP A 21 16.28 -1.87 -9.41
N LEU A 22 15.23 -1.96 -8.56
CA LEU A 22 14.13 -1.02 -8.57
C LEU A 22 14.64 0.37 -8.19
N PHE A 23 15.37 0.51 -7.09
CA PHE A 23 15.86 1.82 -6.63
C PHE A 23 16.87 2.48 -7.59
N ALA A 24 17.59 1.70 -8.39
CA ALA A 24 18.52 2.20 -9.40
C ALA A 24 17.83 2.57 -10.73
N GLY A 25 16.63 2.05 -10.99
CA GLY A 25 15.92 2.25 -12.26
C GLY A 25 15.27 3.63 -12.40
N ASP A 26 15.33 4.18 -13.61
CA ASP A 26 14.60 5.41 -13.97
C ASP A 26 13.19 5.12 -14.53
N PHE A 27 12.95 3.87 -14.93
CA PHE A 27 11.66 3.36 -15.39
C PHE A 27 11.55 1.86 -15.11
N LEU A 28 10.31 1.37 -15.03
CA LEU A 28 9.99 -0.05 -14.99
C LEU A 28 9.31 -0.42 -16.31
N ASP A 29 9.99 -1.20 -17.15
CA ASP A 29 9.38 -1.78 -18.35
C ASP A 29 8.61 -3.04 -17.95
N THR A 30 7.32 -2.86 -17.68
CA THR A 30 6.44 -3.93 -17.19
C THR A 30 5.72 -4.64 -18.34
N GLY A 31 5.83 -4.12 -19.58
CA GLY A 31 5.02 -4.54 -20.72
C GLY A 31 3.51 -4.27 -20.57
N TYR A 32 3.09 -3.60 -19.48
CA TYR A 32 1.68 -3.32 -19.16
C TYR A 32 1.45 -1.79 -19.13
N PRO A 33 0.42 -1.27 -19.84
CA PRO A 33 0.27 0.17 -20.06
C PRO A 33 -0.13 0.98 -18.82
N ASP A 34 -0.48 0.32 -17.71
CA ASP A 34 -0.92 0.96 -16.46
C ASP A 34 0.06 2.02 -15.95
N TRP A 35 1.37 1.72 -15.98
CA TRP A 35 2.41 2.66 -15.58
C TRP A 35 2.35 3.97 -16.37
N THR A 36 2.14 3.89 -17.69
CA THR A 36 1.99 5.05 -18.56
C THR A 36 0.75 5.87 -18.21
N TYR A 37 -0.37 5.19 -17.93
CA TYR A 37 -1.62 5.83 -17.52
C TYR A 37 -1.50 6.54 -16.18
N HIS A 38 -0.78 5.97 -15.21
CA HIS A 38 -0.51 6.63 -13.93
C HIS A 38 0.48 7.80 -14.08
N ALA A 39 1.52 7.66 -14.90
CA ALA A 39 2.49 8.73 -15.17
C ALA A 39 1.82 9.96 -15.83
N TYR A 40 0.94 9.73 -16.80
CA TYR A 40 0.12 10.78 -17.42
C TYR A 40 -0.70 11.54 -16.37
N ARG A 41 -1.37 10.84 -15.46
CA ARG A 41 -2.22 11.47 -14.43
C ARG A 41 -1.42 12.28 -13.42
N ILE A 42 -0.26 11.77 -12.99
CA ILE A 42 0.64 12.52 -12.09
C ILE A 42 1.10 13.80 -12.78
N ARG A 43 1.42 13.73 -14.07
CA ARG A 43 1.77 14.92 -14.87
C ARG A 43 0.60 15.89 -14.96
N SER A 44 -0.60 15.44 -15.31
CA SER A 44 -1.79 16.31 -15.37
C SER A 44 -2.10 16.96 -14.02
N LEU A 45 -1.96 16.21 -12.92
CA LEU A 45 -2.13 16.75 -11.57
C LEU A 45 -1.11 17.85 -11.25
N ARG A 46 0.14 17.70 -11.72
CA ARG A 46 1.18 18.72 -11.59
C ARG A 46 0.88 19.97 -12.43
N GLU A 47 0.41 19.79 -13.66
CA GLU A 47 0.16 20.87 -14.62
C GLU A 47 -1.06 21.71 -14.24
N TYR A 48 -2.17 21.06 -13.87
CA TYR A 48 -3.45 21.75 -13.62
C TYR A 48 -3.71 22.04 -12.13
N GLY A 49 -2.98 21.38 -11.23
CA GLY A 49 -3.23 21.42 -9.80
C GLY A 49 -4.45 20.61 -9.38
N PHE A 50 -4.59 20.40 -8.08
CA PHE A 50 -5.59 19.50 -7.48
C PHE A 50 -7.03 19.81 -7.91
N LEU A 51 -7.46 21.08 -7.76
CA LEU A 51 -8.86 21.49 -7.97
C LEU A 51 -9.30 21.34 -9.43
N SER A 52 -8.40 21.67 -10.35
CA SER A 52 -8.66 21.54 -11.78
C SER A 52 -8.62 20.09 -12.22
N TRP A 53 -7.68 19.29 -11.69
CA TRP A 53 -7.56 17.87 -12.01
C TRP A 53 -8.80 17.05 -11.60
N THR A 54 -9.47 17.43 -10.51
CA THR A 54 -10.76 16.82 -10.12
C THR A 54 -11.93 17.21 -11.03
N ASN A 55 -11.76 18.12 -11.97
CA ASN A 55 -12.77 18.50 -12.95
C ASN A 55 -12.30 18.25 -14.39
N ASP A 56 -11.11 17.67 -14.55
CA ASP A 56 -10.47 17.46 -15.85
C ASP A 56 -10.91 16.13 -16.49
N TRP A 57 -11.01 16.16 -17.81
CA TRP A 57 -11.45 15.05 -18.65
C TRP A 57 -10.37 14.71 -19.66
N GLY A 58 -9.97 13.44 -19.71
CA GLY A 58 -8.99 12.96 -20.69
C GLY A 58 -9.46 11.67 -21.33
N GLY A 59 -9.41 11.60 -22.67
CA GLY A 59 -9.85 10.41 -23.40
C GLY A 59 -11.34 10.07 -23.25
N GLY A 60 -12.18 11.06 -22.94
CA GLY A 60 -13.64 10.90 -22.79
C GLY A 60 -14.13 10.51 -21.39
N PHE A 61 -13.24 10.45 -20.38
CA PHE A 61 -13.60 10.10 -19.01
C PHE A 61 -13.01 11.08 -17.98
N PRO A 62 -13.65 11.27 -16.80
CA PRO A 62 -13.07 12.04 -15.70
C PRO A 62 -11.76 11.40 -15.20
N LEU A 63 -10.69 12.18 -15.09
CA LEU A 63 -9.36 11.64 -14.79
C LEU A 63 -9.23 11.03 -13.38
N TRP A 64 -10.01 11.53 -12.43
CA TRP A 64 -9.94 11.13 -11.02
C TRP A 64 -10.98 10.08 -10.62
N GLN A 65 -12.19 10.06 -11.21
CA GLN A 65 -13.27 9.19 -10.74
C GLN A 65 -13.01 7.71 -11.02
N SER A 66 -12.20 7.43 -12.03
CA SER A 66 -11.87 6.06 -12.44
C SER A 66 -10.55 5.56 -11.84
N TYR A 67 -9.86 6.36 -11.00
CA TYR A 67 -8.50 6.05 -10.55
C TYR A 67 -8.22 6.42 -9.09
N GLN A 68 -7.17 5.82 -8.55
CA GLN A 68 -6.77 5.92 -7.15
C GLN A 68 -6.01 7.22 -6.88
N PHE A 69 -6.57 8.04 -6.00
CA PHE A 69 -6.09 9.39 -5.71
C PHE A 69 -4.72 9.44 -4.98
N VAL A 70 -4.59 8.66 -3.91
CA VAL A 70 -3.42 8.72 -3.01
C VAL A 70 -2.11 8.34 -3.71
N PRO A 71 -2.05 7.27 -4.54
CA PRO A 71 -0.84 6.95 -5.30
C PRO A 71 -0.28 8.13 -6.11
N HIS A 72 -1.13 8.92 -6.76
CA HIS A 72 -0.68 10.05 -7.58
C HIS A 72 -0.15 11.20 -6.73
N VAL A 73 -0.85 11.57 -5.66
CA VAL A 73 -0.42 12.67 -4.78
C VAL A 73 0.89 12.36 -4.08
N VAL A 74 1.04 11.14 -3.54
CA VAL A 74 2.30 10.74 -2.88
C VAL A 74 3.46 10.80 -3.86
N THR A 75 3.26 10.31 -5.08
CA THR A 75 4.30 10.34 -6.12
C THR A 75 4.64 11.76 -6.54
N LEU A 76 3.65 12.64 -6.68
CA LEU A 76 3.86 14.05 -7.00
C LEU A 76 4.59 14.79 -5.87
N ALA A 77 4.24 14.53 -4.61
CA ALA A 77 4.93 15.10 -3.46
C ALA A 77 6.41 14.67 -3.44
N LEU A 78 6.68 13.38 -3.69
CA LEU A 78 8.04 12.88 -3.80
C LEU A 78 8.80 13.54 -4.96
N GLN A 79 8.15 13.71 -6.11
CA GLN A 79 8.73 14.44 -7.24
C GLN A 79 9.09 15.87 -6.85
N GLY A 80 8.22 16.59 -6.14
CA GLY A 80 8.46 17.96 -5.70
C GLY A 80 9.63 18.08 -4.73
N VAL A 81 9.82 17.11 -3.84
CA VAL A 81 10.93 17.11 -2.87
C VAL A 81 12.25 16.68 -3.51
N MET A 82 12.24 15.65 -4.36
CA MET A 82 13.46 15.03 -4.88
C MET A 82 13.90 15.59 -6.23
N GLY A 83 13.05 16.35 -6.93
CA GLY A 83 13.32 16.83 -8.28
C GLY A 83 13.36 15.74 -9.35
N TRP A 84 12.82 14.55 -9.06
CA TRP A 84 12.90 13.40 -9.95
C TRP A 84 11.91 13.45 -11.13
N SER A 85 12.16 12.64 -12.16
CA SER A 85 11.14 12.38 -13.17
C SER A 85 9.97 11.62 -12.54
N THR A 86 8.79 11.73 -13.14
CA THR A 86 7.58 11.02 -12.67
C THR A 86 7.82 9.51 -12.63
N THR A 87 8.46 8.94 -13.67
CA THR A 87 8.75 7.51 -13.75
C THR A 87 9.67 7.06 -12.62
N LYS A 88 10.76 7.80 -12.36
CA LYS A 88 11.69 7.49 -11.27
C LYS A 88 11.02 7.57 -9.91
N ALA A 89 10.18 8.58 -9.68
CA ALA A 89 9.41 8.70 -8.45
C ALA A 89 8.44 7.51 -8.26
N MET A 90 7.74 7.08 -9.32
CA MET A 90 6.87 5.89 -9.28
C MET A 90 7.66 4.61 -8.96
N VAL A 91 8.80 4.40 -9.61
CA VAL A 91 9.67 3.24 -9.36
C VAL A 91 10.14 3.22 -7.90
N PHE A 92 10.58 4.37 -7.39
CA PHE A 92 11.00 4.50 -6.00
C PHE A 92 9.85 4.20 -5.02
N VAL A 93 8.66 4.76 -5.26
CA VAL A 93 7.45 4.46 -4.48
C VAL A 93 7.17 2.96 -4.47
N SER A 94 7.25 2.30 -5.63
CA SER A 94 7.07 0.84 -5.72
C SER A 94 8.11 0.07 -4.92
N GLY A 95 9.37 0.50 -4.91
CA GLY A 95 10.42 -0.06 -4.06
C GLY A 95 10.14 0.13 -2.56
N VAL A 96 9.66 1.32 -2.15
CA VAL A 96 9.26 1.57 -0.75
C VAL A 96 8.08 0.69 -0.36
N LEU A 97 7.06 0.57 -1.21
CA LEU A 97 5.92 -0.32 -0.99
C LEU A 97 6.36 -1.79 -0.89
N PHE A 98 7.32 -2.20 -1.72
CA PHE A 98 7.88 -3.55 -1.69
C PHE A 98 8.46 -3.89 -0.31
N VAL A 99 9.23 -2.97 0.28
CA VAL A 99 9.76 -3.12 1.66
C VAL A 99 8.64 -3.04 2.69
N ALA A 100 7.73 -2.06 2.55
CA ALA A 100 6.63 -1.82 3.48
C ALA A 100 5.70 -3.02 3.62
N PHE A 101 5.42 -3.76 2.54
CA PHE A 101 4.61 -4.98 2.59
C PHE A 101 5.23 -6.02 3.54
N ARG A 102 6.55 -6.24 3.47
CA ARG A 102 7.23 -7.22 4.33
C ARG A 102 7.22 -6.78 5.78
N LEU A 103 7.43 -5.48 6.02
CA LEU A 103 7.31 -4.90 7.35
C LEU A 103 5.89 -5.04 7.91
N ALA A 104 4.86 -4.85 7.08
CA ALA A 104 3.47 -5.01 7.47
C ALA A 104 3.15 -6.47 7.84
N VAL A 105 3.64 -7.43 7.06
CA VAL A 105 3.49 -8.87 7.37
C VAL A 105 4.24 -9.23 8.65
N TYR A 106 5.50 -8.80 8.78
CA TYR A 106 6.28 -9.00 10.01
C TYR A 106 5.53 -8.44 11.23
N GLY A 107 5.17 -7.15 11.19
CA GLY A 107 4.47 -6.47 12.29
C GLY A 107 3.14 -7.13 12.63
N GLY A 108 2.39 -7.56 11.61
CA GLY A 108 1.14 -8.29 11.77
C GLY A 108 1.28 -9.63 12.48
N LEU A 109 2.28 -10.42 12.09
CA LEU A 109 2.62 -11.67 12.76
C LEU A 109 3.06 -11.42 14.21
N ARG A 110 3.83 -10.36 14.47
CA ARG A 110 4.22 -9.97 15.85
C ARG A 110 3.00 -9.59 16.69
N VAL A 111 2.08 -8.78 16.15
CA VAL A 111 0.83 -8.41 16.83
C VAL A 111 -0.06 -9.64 17.11
N SER A 112 0.01 -10.64 16.24
CA SER A 112 -0.72 -11.91 16.39
C SER A 112 -0.06 -12.89 17.37
N GLY A 113 1.09 -12.55 17.95
CA GLY A 113 1.76 -13.34 18.99
C GLY A 113 2.83 -14.33 18.50
N PHE A 114 3.13 -14.37 17.20
CA PHE A 114 4.18 -15.24 16.67
C PHE A 114 5.57 -14.82 17.14
N SER A 115 6.47 -15.77 17.41
CA SER A 115 7.86 -15.45 17.82
C SER A 115 8.58 -14.56 16.79
N ILE A 116 9.63 -13.84 17.21
CA ILE A 116 10.44 -12.99 16.31
C ILE A 116 10.94 -13.79 15.11
N LEU A 117 11.48 -14.99 15.35
CA LEU A 117 12.03 -15.83 14.30
C LEU A 117 10.94 -16.30 13.33
N SER A 118 9.78 -16.74 13.85
CA SER A 118 8.64 -17.15 13.02
C SER A 118 8.10 -15.99 12.18
N ALA A 119 8.00 -14.79 12.76
CA ALA A 119 7.55 -13.59 12.05
C ALA A 119 8.55 -13.15 10.98
N LEU A 120 9.85 -13.22 11.27
CA LEU A 120 10.91 -12.93 10.30
C LEU A 120 10.85 -13.90 9.12
N ILE A 121 10.82 -15.21 9.38
CA ILE A 121 10.69 -16.23 8.34
C ILE A 121 9.41 -16.02 7.54
N GLY A 122 8.26 -15.82 8.20
CA GLY A 122 6.98 -15.56 7.53
C GLY A 122 7.02 -14.34 6.62
N SER A 123 7.65 -13.24 7.06
CA SER A 123 7.83 -12.05 6.23
C SER A 123 8.76 -12.31 5.04
N MET A 124 9.82 -13.10 5.21
CA MET A 124 10.76 -13.44 4.13
C MET A 124 10.15 -14.41 3.12
N LEU A 125 9.29 -15.32 3.55
CA LEU A 125 8.56 -16.22 2.63
C LEU A 125 7.68 -15.45 1.65
N THR A 126 7.27 -14.22 1.96
CA THR A 126 6.55 -13.38 1.00
C THR A 126 7.40 -12.93 -0.21
N LEU A 127 8.72 -13.13 -0.17
CA LEU A 127 9.60 -12.93 -1.33
C LEU A 127 9.39 -14.00 -2.41
N SER A 128 8.77 -15.15 -2.09
CA SER A 128 8.45 -16.16 -3.10
C SER A 128 7.03 -16.01 -3.67
N MET A 129 6.28 -14.98 -3.30
CA MET A 129 4.90 -14.77 -3.78
C MET A 129 4.92 -14.18 -5.19
N ALA A 130 4.82 -15.04 -6.21
CA ALA A 130 4.78 -14.63 -7.62
C ALA A 130 3.67 -13.58 -7.90
N ASP A 131 2.51 -13.71 -7.26
CA ASP A 131 1.39 -12.77 -7.40
C ASP A 131 1.76 -11.35 -6.97
N TYR A 132 2.63 -11.20 -5.96
CA TYR A 132 3.10 -9.89 -5.53
C TYR A 132 4.01 -9.23 -6.58
N TYR A 133 4.83 -10.03 -7.28
CA TYR A 133 5.63 -9.53 -8.41
C TYR A 133 4.76 -9.19 -9.63
N SER A 134 3.65 -9.90 -9.81
CA SER A 134 2.65 -9.51 -10.81
C SER A 134 2.04 -8.14 -10.48
N ALA A 135 1.73 -7.89 -9.19
CA ALA A 135 1.23 -6.60 -8.75
C ALA A 135 2.22 -5.44 -8.98
N LEU A 136 3.54 -5.66 -8.98
CA LEU A 136 4.51 -4.60 -9.35
C LEU A 136 4.30 -4.07 -10.79
N ARG A 137 3.69 -4.87 -11.67
CA ARG A 137 3.39 -4.46 -13.05
C ARG A 137 2.19 -3.51 -13.16
N ASP A 138 1.36 -3.45 -12.12
CA ASP A 138 0.20 -2.58 -11.99
C ASP A 138 0.42 -1.64 -10.80
N PHE A 139 0.72 -0.38 -11.12
CA PHE A 139 1.16 0.58 -10.13
C PHE A 139 0.12 0.74 -9.02
N SER A 140 -1.17 0.77 -9.38
CA SER A 140 -2.25 0.94 -8.40
C SER A 140 -2.51 -0.31 -7.58
N LEU A 141 -2.51 -1.49 -8.20
CA LEU A 141 -2.74 -2.75 -7.52
C LEU A 141 -1.64 -3.01 -6.49
N HIS A 142 -0.39 -2.63 -6.79
CA HIS A 142 0.73 -2.74 -5.86
C HIS A 142 0.47 -2.02 -4.53
N TRP A 143 -0.15 -0.83 -4.56
CA TRP A 143 -0.61 -0.13 -3.36
C TRP A 143 -1.67 -0.94 -2.61
N GLY A 144 -2.66 -1.47 -3.35
CA GLY A 144 -3.73 -2.28 -2.80
C GLY A 144 -3.23 -3.52 -2.07
N VAL A 145 -2.37 -4.31 -2.71
CA VAL A 145 -1.80 -5.53 -2.14
C VAL A 145 -0.87 -5.21 -0.96
N THR A 146 -0.07 -4.14 -1.07
CA THR A 146 0.89 -3.75 -0.02
C THR A 146 0.22 -3.32 1.27
N LEU A 147 -0.87 -2.54 1.20
CA LEU A 147 -1.54 -2.02 2.38
C LEU A 147 -2.57 -3.00 2.97
N PHE A 148 -2.95 -4.04 2.23
CA PHE A 148 -3.93 -5.02 2.69
C PHE A 148 -3.58 -5.62 4.07
N PRO A 149 -2.35 -6.11 4.33
CA PRO A 149 -2.00 -6.62 5.66
C PRO A 149 -2.18 -5.57 6.75
N ILE A 150 -1.83 -4.30 6.49
CA ILE A 150 -1.96 -3.21 7.48
C ILE A 150 -3.43 -3.03 7.87
N ILE A 151 -4.33 -2.94 6.89
CA ILE A 151 -5.77 -2.79 7.13
C ILE A 151 -6.30 -4.01 7.90
N PHE A 152 -5.92 -5.21 7.47
CA PHE A 152 -6.36 -6.44 8.12
C PHE A 152 -5.94 -6.49 9.60
N PHE A 153 -4.67 -6.24 9.90
CA PHE A 153 -4.16 -6.27 11.28
C PHE A 153 -4.70 -5.11 12.13
N LEU A 154 -4.97 -3.95 11.53
CA LEU A 154 -5.66 -2.85 12.21
C LEU A 154 -7.04 -3.31 12.70
N ILE A 155 -7.83 -3.95 11.83
CA ILE A 155 -9.17 -4.45 12.14
C ILE A 155 -9.11 -5.53 13.22
N VAL A 156 -8.24 -6.54 13.07
CA VAL A 156 -8.07 -7.62 14.06
C VAL A 156 -7.65 -7.06 15.42
N GLY A 157 -6.81 -6.02 15.44
CA GLY A 157 -6.38 -5.35 16.66
C GLY A 157 -7.48 -4.57 17.40
N THR A 158 -8.64 -4.36 16.80
CA THR A 158 -9.74 -3.61 17.42
C THR A 158 -10.53 -4.42 18.46
N ARG A 159 -10.37 -5.75 18.54
CA ARG A 159 -11.09 -6.68 19.45
C ARG A 159 -11.16 -6.25 20.92
N ARG A 160 -10.27 -5.37 21.36
CA ARG A 160 -10.14 -4.96 22.77
C ARG A 160 -10.72 -3.57 23.09
N ALA A 161 -11.14 -2.78 22.11
CA ALA A 161 -11.63 -1.42 22.37
C ALA A 161 -12.51 -0.85 21.25
N ARG A 162 -13.77 -0.52 21.58
CA ARG A 162 -14.76 0.08 20.65
C ARG A 162 -14.29 1.37 19.97
N ARG A 163 -13.48 2.20 20.65
CA ARG A 163 -12.89 3.42 20.05
C ARG A 163 -11.96 3.11 18.87
N ARG A 164 -11.28 1.96 18.89
CA ARG A 164 -10.39 1.54 17.79
C ARG A 164 -11.18 1.07 16.58
N LEU A 165 -12.42 0.61 16.77
CA LEU A 165 -13.31 0.21 15.66
C LEU A 165 -13.70 1.41 14.79
N PHE A 166 -14.03 2.56 15.39
CA PHE A 166 -14.31 3.78 14.62
C PHE A 166 -13.11 4.23 13.80
N PHE A 167 -11.92 4.18 14.38
CA PHE A 167 -10.69 4.49 13.65
C PHE A 167 -10.45 3.51 12.50
N ALA A 168 -10.63 2.20 12.73
CA ALA A 168 -10.52 1.20 11.67
C ALA A 168 -11.55 1.40 10.55
N ALA A 169 -12.80 1.74 10.89
CA ALA A 169 -13.83 2.08 9.92
C ALA A 169 -13.48 3.32 9.08
N LEU A 170 -12.95 4.37 9.72
CA LEU A 170 -12.45 5.55 9.03
C LEU A 170 -11.32 5.19 8.06
N VAL A 171 -10.33 4.40 8.50
CA VAL A 171 -9.22 3.96 7.65
C VAL A 171 -9.71 3.12 6.47
N VAL A 172 -10.68 2.22 6.69
CA VAL A 172 -11.31 1.45 5.59
C VAL A 172 -12.02 2.39 4.61
N GLY A 173 -12.81 3.35 5.09
CA GLY A 173 -13.47 4.33 4.22
C GLY A 173 -12.48 5.13 3.37
N LEU A 174 -11.41 5.63 4.00
CA LEU A 174 -10.35 6.37 3.31
C LEU A 174 -9.55 5.50 2.33
N SER A 175 -9.52 4.18 2.52
CA SER A 175 -8.79 3.27 1.63
C SER A 175 -9.36 3.23 0.21
N ALA A 176 -10.61 3.66 -0.01
CA ALA A 176 -11.17 3.82 -1.35
C ALA A 176 -10.38 4.81 -2.21
N TYR A 177 -9.77 5.82 -1.58
CA TYR A 177 -8.87 6.77 -2.25
C TYR A 177 -7.49 6.19 -2.54
N VAL A 178 -7.14 5.05 -1.95
CA VAL A 178 -5.88 4.35 -2.19
C VAL A 178 -6.05 3.23 -3.20
N HIS A 179 -7.06 2.38 -3.03
CA HIS A 179 -7.43 1.35 -4.00
C HIS A 179 -8.83 0.78 -3.67
N PRO A 180 -9.73 0.61 -4.67
CA PRO A 180 -11.07 0.06 -4.43
C PRO A 180 -11.04 -1.35 -3.81
N PHE A 181 -10.08 -2.19 -4.20
CA PHE A 181 -9.83 -3.49 -3.56
C PHE A 181 -9.71 -3.38 -2.03
N LEU A 182 -8.94 -2.41 -1.51
CA LEU A 182 -8.73 -2.22 -0.07
C LEU A 182 -10.04 -1.88 0.65
N PHE A 183 -10.85 -1.02 0.03
CA PHE A 183 -12.15 -0.65 0.57
C PHE A 183 -13.06 -1.87 0.68
N VAL A 184 -13.14 -2.69 -0.38
CA VAL A 184 -13.98 -3.89 -0.40
C VAL A 184 -13.51 -4.91 0.65
N VAL A 185 -12.24 -5.31 0.62
CA VAL A 185 -11.72 -6.32 1.56
C VAL A 185 -11.73 -5.82 3.00
N GLY A 186 -11.45 -4.53 3.23
CA GLY A 186 -11.53 -3.91 4.55
C GLY A 186 -12.96 -3.86 5.08
N SER A 187 -13.94 -3.53 4.23
CA SER A 187 -15.35 -3.52 4.59
C SER A 187 -15.85 -4.93 4.93
N MET A 188 -15.50 -5.92 4.12
CA MET A 188 -15.80 -7.32 4.42
C MET A 188 -15.17 -7.76 5.74
N ALA A 189 -13.91 -7.42 5.98
CA ALA A 189 -13.24 -7.74 7.23
C ALA A 189 -13.90 -7.07 8.44
N LEU A 190 -14.38 -5.82 8.34
CA LEU A 190 -15.14 -5.16 9.40
C LEU A 190 -16.49 -5.83 9.66
N VAL A 191 -17.21 -6.24 8.62
CA VAL A 191 -18.50 -6.95 8.75
C VAL A 191 -18.28 -8.29 9.45
N CYS A 192 -17.31 -9.10 8.99
CA CYS A 192 -16.95 -10.36 9.62
C CYS A 192 -16.49 -10.15 11.06
N HIS A 193 -15.69 -9.11 11.31
CA HIS A 193 -15.22 -8.77 12.66
C HIS A 193 -16.39 -8.45 13.60
N ARG A 194 -17.35 -7.64 13.16
CA ARG A 194 -18.55 -7.31 13.93
C ARG A 194 -19.38 -8.57 14.24
N ALA A 195 -19.54 -9.48 13.28
CA ALA A 195 -20.27 -10.73 13.51
C ALA A 195 -19.62 -11.63 14.58
N THR A 196 -18.31 -11.53 14.78
CA THR A 196 -17.59 -12.29 15.82
C THR A 196 -17.57 -11.62 17.19
N TRP A 197 -17.94 -10.35 17.29
CA TRP A 197 -18.25 -9.73 18.57
C TRP A 197 -19.66 -10.14 18.94
N GLY A 198 -19.80 -11.25 19.69
CA GLY A 198 -21.07 -11.60 20.30
C GLY A 198 -21.70 -10.37 20.96
N GLU A 199 -23.01 -10.21 20.86
CA GLU A 199 -23.69 -9.09 21.49
C GLU A 199 -23.23 -9.01 22.95
N PRO A 200 -22.76 -7.85 23.43
CA PRO A 200 -22.50 -7.70 24.85
C PRO A 200 -23.81 -8.06 25.55
N SER A 201 -23.76 -9.10 26.39
CA SER A 201 -24.89 -9.45 27.26
C SER A 201 -25.34 -8.16 27.96
N PRO A 202 -26.64 -7.81 27.90
CA PRO A 202 -27.16 -6.56 28.44
C PRO A 202 -26.82 -6.36 29.92
#